data_AF-A0A847CCN7-F1
#
_entry.id   AF-A0A847CCN7-F1
#
_cell.length_a   1.000
_cell.length_b   1.000
_cell.length_c   1.000
_cell.angle_alpha   90.00
_cell.angle_beta   90.00
_cell.angle_gamma   90.00
#
_symmetry.space_group_name_H-M   'P 1'
#
loop_
_entity.id
_entity.type
_entity.pdbx_description
1 polymer ?
#
loop_
_entity_poly.entity_id
_entity_poly.type
_entity_poly.pdbx_seq_one_letter_code
_entity_poly.pdbx_strand_id
1 'polypeptide(L)'
;LNPGDYVVHVNWGIGLFHGIERVKSTGNERDYIKLEYADEEFAFVPIEQVNLVQRYIGNEGEKPRLDRIGSKAWENRKNKVKKIVEDIAQKLIDLYSRRKASVGFAFPKDTEWQAAFEAAFPYDDTADQVVVTEEIKTDMEKPIPMDRLVCGDVGYGKTEMAMRAAFKAVMGGKQVAFLAPTTILAEQHYETCIDRFRNFPVKIARLSRFVLPAEQKKILLKLSMGEIDILVGTHRIIQKDIHFKNLGLMIIDEEQRFGVKDKEKLKEMKNNIDCLTMSATPIPRTLHMSLLKIRDMSLLTTPPKSRQAIETVVDAYSDDRVAKAIRSEMERGGQVFYLHNRVESLLEIRKKIEQIVPESLVDVAHGQMSNSELDDIFHRFKMGGFNVLIATTIIENGIDIPNVNTIIIDRADMYGVSQLYQLRGRVGRSDRQAYAYLLYPGNKSLSEVAMKRLQVISDFTELGSGFKIAMKDMEIRGAGNLLGKDQSGDVYSVGFDLYVKLLNEAVHKLSKDKSYVEASEVLMEMEYTGFIPDSYIVNPQIKMEIYKKIASVVTESEFNSVLSELIDRFGPIPDEVSSLLSLAEIRIICRKLN
;
A
#
# COMPACT_ATOMS: atom_id res chain seq x y z
N LEU A 1 18.76 -12.26 -0.28
CA LEU A 1 20.08 -11.64 -0.48
C LEU A 1 20.84 -12.56 -1.42
N ASN A 2 21.32 -12.02 -2.53
CA ASN A 2 22.18 -12.72 -3.49
C ASN A 2 23.59 -12.13 -3.41
N PRO A 3 24.65 -12.93 -3.66
CA PRO A 3 25.99 -12.39 -3.84
C PRO A 3 26.00 -11.19 -4.80
N GLY A 4 26.63 -10.10 -4.39
CA GLY A 4 26.63 -8.82 -5.10
C GLY A 4 25.53 -7.83 -4.68
N ASP A 5 24.58 -8.22 -3.82
CA ASP A 5 23.64 -7.26 -3.21
C ASP A 5 24.39 -6.35 -2.22
N TYR A 6 24.01 -5.06 -2.19
CA TYR A 6 24.44 -4.15 -1.13
C TYR A 6 23.66 -4.40 0.16
N VAL A 7 24.35 -4.31 1.29
CA VAL A 7 23.78 -4.47 2.64
C VAL A 7 24.20 -3.35 3.56
N VAL A 8 23.41 -3.11 4.60
CA VAL A 8 23.76 -2.24 5.71
C VAL A 8 24.01 -3.10 6.93
N HIS A 9 25.20 -3.01 7.49
CA HIS A 9 25.46 -3.46 8.85
C HIS A 9 25.21 -2.30 9.82
N VAL A 10 24.40 -2.51 10.86
CA VAL A 10 23.99 -1.46 11.81
C VAL A 10 25.17 -0.67 12.42
N ASN A 11 26.31 -1.34 12.59
CA ASN A 11 27.51 -0.78 13.21
C ASN A 11 28.61 -0.36 12.22
N TRP A 12 28.66 -0.97 11.03
CA TRP A 12 29.80 -0.82 10.10
C TRP A 12 29.43 -0.10 8.80
N GLY A 13 28.13 0.09 8.52
CA GLY A 13 27.66 0.85 7.37
C GLY A 13 27.38 0.00 6.15
N ILE A 14 27.51 0.62 4.97
CA ILE A 14 27.15 0.01 3.70
C ILE A 14 28.29 -0.87 3.20
N GLY A 15 28.01 -2.16 3.01
CA GLY A 15 28.91 -3.17 2.47
C GLY A 15 28.30 -3.93 1.28
N LEU A 16 29.10 -4.78 0.65
CA LEU A 16 28.70 -5.69 -0.41
C LEU A 16 28.63 -7.12 0.14
N PHE A 17 27.51 -7.81 -0.07
CA PHE A 17 27.33 -9.19 0.39
C PHE A 17 27.98 -10.18 -0.60
N HIS A 18 28.89 -11.02 -0.12
CA HIS A 18 29.55 -12.06 -0.93
C HIS A 18 28.92 -13.43 -0.77
N GLY A 19 28.35 -13.74 0.39
CA GLY A 19 27.77 -15.05 0.68
C GLY A 19 27.91 -15.43 2.14
N ILE A 20 27.58 -16.70 2.41
CA ILE A 20 27.84 -17.34 3.69
C ILE A 20 29.09 -18.20 3.51
N GLU A 21 30.10 -17.99 4.36
CA GLU A 21 31.35 -18.72 4.36
C GLU A 21 31.49 -19.50 5.66
N ARG A 22 31.81 -20.79 5.53
CA ARG A 22 32.07 -21.65 6.70
C ARG A 22 33.51 -21.50 7.13
N VAL A 23 33.70 -21.12 8.39
CA VAL A 23 35.03 -20.99 8.99
C VAL A 23 35.21 -22.08 10.04
N LYS A 24 36.34 -22.79 9.94
CA LYS A 24 36.76 -23.76 10.96
C LYS A 24 37.78 -23.09 11.87
N SER A 25 37.46 -22.97 13.15
CA SER A 25 38.38 -22.41 14.15
C SER A 25 38.40 -23.31 15.38
N THR A 26 39.61 -23.67 15.83
CA THR A 26 39.84 -24.39 17.10
C THR A 26 38.93 -25.62 17.31
N GLY A 27 38.66 -26.37 16.24
CA GLY A 27 37.86 -27.61 16.28
C GLY A 27 36.34 -27.42 16.11
N ASN A 28 35.85 -26.19 16.08
CA ASN A 28 34.44 -25.88 15.83
C ASN A 28 34.23 -25.35 14.40
N GLU A 29 33.06 -25.65 13.83
CA GLU A 29 32.65 -25.12 12.53
C GLU A 29 31.47 -24.16 12.67
N ARG A 30 31.58 -22.97 12.07
CA ARG A 30 30.55 -21.93 12.11
C ARG A 30 30.39 -21.27 10.76
N ASP A 31 29.16 -20.89 10.44
CA ASP A 31 28.84 -20.11 9.26
C ASP A 31 28.92 -18.60 9.59
N TYR A 32 29.59 -17.84 8.72
CA TYR A 32 29.71 -16.39 8.80
C TYR A 32 29.17 -15.74 7.54
N ILE A 33 28.58 -14.56 7.68
CA ILE A 33 28.21 -13.72 6.55
C ILE A 33 29.42 -12.91 6.14
N LYS A 34 29.91 -13.13 4.92
CA LYS A 34 31.04 -12.40 4.35
C LYS A 34 30.57 -11.12 3.69
N LEU A 35 31.04 -9.99 4.20
CA LEU A 35 30.76 -8.65 3.69
C LEU A 35 32.05 -7.97 3.25
N GLU A 36 32.05 -7.35 2.09
CA GLU A 36 33.14 -6.49 1.60
C GLU A 36 32.80 -5.01 1.84
N TYR A 37 33.80 -4.24 2.26
CA TYR A 37 33.73 -2.81 2.54
C TYR A 37 34.72 -2.06 1.62
N ALA A 38 34.85 -0.74 1.80
CA ALA A 38 35.81 0.05 1.05
C ALA A 38 37.25 -0.49 1.22
N ASP A 39 38.10 -0.25 0.22
CA ASP A 39 39.50 -0.69 0.20
C ASP A 39 39.68 -2.23 0.20
N GLU A 40 38.69 -2.97 -0.31
CA GLU A 40 38.69 -4.44 -0.41
C GLU A 40 38.83 -5.14 0.97
N GLU A 41 38.41 -4.48 2.04
CA GLU A 41 38.38 -5.05 3.39
C GLU A 41 37.16 -5.97 3.59
N PHE A 42 37.38 -7.16 4.14
CA PHE A 42 36.32 -8.11 4.44
C PHE A 42 35.99 -8.15 5.93
N ALA A 43 34.69 -8.14 6.24
CA ALA A 43 34.17 -8.42 7.56
C ALA A 43 33.38 -9.74 7.56
N PHE A 44 33.59 -10.54 8.60
CA PHE A 44 32.88 -11.79 8.83
C PHE A 44 31.90 -11.58 9.98
N VAL A 45 30.61 -11.46 9.65
CA VAL A 45 29.55 -11.29 10.65
C VAL A 45 29.07 -12.68 11.10
N PRO A 46 29.10 -13.01 12.41
CA PRO A 46 28.55 -14.26 12.91
C PRO A 46 27.07 -14.40 12.53
N ILE A 47 26.61 -15.60 12.20
CA ILE A 47 25.24 -15.80 11.71
C ILE A 47 24.16 -15.47 12.76
N GLU A 48 24.52 -15.49 14.04
CA GLU A 48 23.70 -15.10 15.18
C GLU A 48 23.38 -13.60 15.15
N GLN A 49 24.28 -12.81 14.56
CA GLN A 49 24.17 -11.38 14.36
C GLN A 49 23.58 -11.00 13.00
N VAL A 50 22.98 -11.95 12.27
CA VAL A 50 22.34 -11.67 10.97
C VAL A 50 21.26 -10.58 11.05
N ASN A 51 20.65 -10.36 12.22
CA ASN A 51 19.70 -9.26 12.45
C ASN A 51 20.33 -7.87 12.32
N LEU A 52 21.65 -7.75 12.48
CA LEU A 52 22.40 -6.52 12.24
C LEU A 52 22.67 -6.28 10.75
N VAL A 53 22.39 -7.25 9.88
CA VAL A 53 22.59 -7.19 8.43
C VAL A 53 21.26 -7.01 7.71
N GLN A 54 21.07 -5.82 7.16
CA GLN A 54 19.87 -5.42 6.44
C GLN A 54 20.19 -5.24 4.96
N ARG A 55 19.21 -5.42 4.08
CA ARG A 55 19.43 -5.17 2.65
C ARG A 55 19.51 -3.65 2.44
N TYR A 56 20.51 -3.17 1.71
CA TYR A 56 20.57 -1.76 1.36
C TYR A 56 19.59 -1.49 0.22
N ILE A 57 18.73 -0.49 0.42
CA ILE A 57 17.76 -0.02 -0.56
C ILE A 57 18.14 1.42 -0.92
N GLY A 58 18.87 1.57 -2.03
CA GLY A 58 19.42 2.83 -2.54
C GLY A 58 18.56 3.48 -3.63
N ASN A 59 19.07 4.58 -4.20
CA ASN A 59 18.46 5.26 -5.35
C ASN A 59 18.72 4.45 -6.64
N GLU A 60 17.73 4.34 -7.53
CA GLU A 60 17.85 3.52 -8.76
C GLU A 60 19.03 4.01 -9.63
N GLY A 61 19.96 3.10 -9.99
CA GLY A 61 20.99 3.34 -11.01
C GLY A 61 22.35 3.84 -10.50
N GLU A 62 22.47 4.26 -9.24
CA GLU A 62 23.76 4.66 -8.65
C GLU A 62 24.26 3.60 -7.66
N LYS A 63 25.50 3.16 -7.84
CA LYS A 63 26.18 2.29 -6.87
C LYS A 63 26.45 3.09 -5.60
N PRO A 64 26.01 2.63 -4.41
CA PRO A 64 26.33 3.31 -3.18
C PRO A 64 27.83 3.25 -2.90
N ARG A 65 28.34 4.28 -2.23
CA ARG A 65 29.71 4.27 -1.72
C ARG A 65 29.80 3.28 -0.56
N LEU A 66 30.71 2.32 -0.65
CA LEU A 66 31.02 1.41 0.45
C LEU A 66 31.65 2.19 1.61
N ASP A 67 31.28 1.82 2.83
CA ASP A 67 31.85 2.37 4.05
C ASP A 67 33.22 1.75 4.35
N ARG A 68 34.06 2.46 5.11
CA ARG A 68 35.34 1.94 5.62
C ARG A 68 35.16 1.50 7.07
N ILE A 69 35.62 0.28 7.40
CA ILE A 69 35.54 -0.26 8.75
C ILE A 69 36.42 0.59 9.70
N GLY A 70 35.91 0.87 10.91
CA GLY A 70 36.62 1.69 11.91
C GLY A 70 36.59 3.20 11.66
N SER A 71 35.99 3.66 10.55
CA SER A 71 35.79 5.10 10.30
C SER A 71 34.62 5.66 11.11
N LYS A 72 34.79 6.87 11.68
CA LYS A 72 33.70 7.62 12.32
C LYS A 72 32.67 8.18 11.33
N ALA A 73 32.89 8.04 10.02
CA ALA A 73 32.00 8.57 8.99
C ALA A 73 30.59 7.94 9.08
N TRP A 74 30.49 6.62 9.28
CA TRP A 74 29.22 5.94 9.45
C TRP A 74 28.50 6.38 10.73
N GLU A 75 29.22 6.40 11.84
CA GLU A 75 28.67 6.81 13.14
C GLU A 75 28.14 8.25 13.10
N ASN A 76 28.88 9.17 12.47
CA ASN A 76 28.45 10.55 12.28
C ASN A 76 27.19 10.64 11.39
N ARG A 77 27.10 9.86 10.31
CA ARG A 77 25.91 9.78 9.47
C ARG A 77 24.71 9.24 10.24
N LYS A 78 24.88 8.12 10.95
CA LYS A 78 23.85 7.52 11.82
C LYS A 78 23.34 8.50 12.86
N ASN A 79 24.23 9.23 13.54
CA ASN A 79 23.88 10.24 14.53
C ASN A 79 23.15 11.45 13.93
N LYS A 80 23.56 11.91 12.74
CA LYS A 80 22.86 12.98 12.01
C LYS A 80 21.43 12.56 11.67
N VAL A 81 21.25 11.37 11.10
CA VAL A 81 19.92 10.84 10.76
C VAL A 81 19.09 10.64 12.01
N LYS A 82 19.66 10.12 13.10
CA LYS A 82 18.97 9.96 14.39
C LYS A 82 18.38 11.28 14.89
N LYS A 83 19.11 12.40 14.84
CA LYS A 83 18.60 13.72 15.23
C LYS A 83 17.42 14.18 14.36
N ILE A 84 17.53 13.99 13.05
CA ILE A 84 16.46 14.36 12.10
C ILE A 84 15.19 13.53 12.38
N VAL A 85 15.39 12.24 12.65
CA VAL A 85 14.33 11.29 13.00
C VAL A 85 13.67 11.66 14.34
N GLU A 86 14.44 12.08 15.35
CA GLU A 86 13.94 12.58 16.63
C GLU A 86 13.07 13.84 16.44
N ASP A 87 13.50 14.80 15.61
CA ASP A 87 12.70 16.00 15.29
C ASP A 87 11.37 15.64 14.61
N ILE A 88 11.37 14.63 13.73
CA ILE A 88 10.15 14.13 13.08
C ILE A 88 9.24 13.46 14.10
N ALA A 89 9.78 12.59 14.95
CA ALA A 89 9.04 11.92 16.00
C ALA A 89 8.37 12.94 16.95
N GLN A 90 9.08 14.01 17.33
CA GLN A 90 8.53 15.09 18.14
C GLN A 90 7.35 15.78 17.44
N LYS A 91 7.49 16.17 16.17
CA LYS A 91 6.39 16.79 15.40
C LYS A 91 5.16 15.88 15.31
N LEU A 92 5.37 14.58 15.17
CA LEU A 92 4.29 13.59 15.13
C LEU A 92 3.58 13.47 16.49
N ILE A 93 4.31 13.45 17.60
CA ILE A 93 3.77 13.41 18.96
C ILE A 93 3.03 14.71 19.31
N ASP A 94 3.54 15.86 18.88
CA ASP A 94 2.88 17.15 19.08
C ASP A 94 1.54 17.21 18.34
N LEU A 95 1.49 16.71 17.10
CA LEU A 95 0.24 16.55 16.34
C LEU A 95 -0.75 15.66 17.08
N TYR A 96 -0.29 14.53 17.62
CA TYR A 96 -1.12 13.61 18.39
C TYR A 96 -1.63 14.22 19.70
N SER A 97 -0.76 14.94 20.43
CA SER A 97 -1.10 15.60 21.69
C SER A 97 -2.14 16.69 21.50
N ARG A 98 -2.00 17.50 20.44
CA ARG A 98 -3.01 18.48 20.04
C ARG A 98 -4.35 17.82 19.72
N ARG A 99 -4.32 16.64 19.09
CA ARG A 99 -5.53 15.90 18.74
C ARG A 99 -6.22 15.28 19.96
N LYS A 100 -5.48 14.65 20.87
CA LYS A 100 -6.01 14.16 22.15
C LYS A 100 -6.62 15.27 23.00
N ALA A 101 -6.06 16.47 22.90
CA ALA A 101 -6.59 17.67 23.55
C ALA A 101 -7.77 18.30 22.79
N SER A 102 -8.01 17.91 21.53
CA SER A 102 -9.13 18.41 20.73
C SER A 102 -10.40 17.69 21.14
N VAL A 103 -11.45 18.47 21.42
CA VAL A 103 -12.76 17.93 21.76
C VAL A 103 -13.49 17.60 20.47
N GLY A 104 -13.73 16.31 20.25
CA GLY A 104 -14.54 15.80 19.15
C GLY A 104 -16.01 15.68 19.52
N PHE A 105 -16.79 15.10 18.61
CA PHE A 105 -18.18 14.75 18.86
C PHE A 105 -18.29 13.25 19.05
N ALA A 106 -18.65 12.81 20.26
CA ALA A 106 -18.97 11.42 20.52
C ALA A 106 -20.33 11.07 19.90
N PHE A 107 -20.32 10.27 18.84
CA PHE A 107 -21.54 9.76 18.23
C PHE A 107 -22.29 8.84 19.19
N PRO A 108 -23.63 8.81 19.14
CA PRO A 108 -24.41 7.91 19.98
C PRO A 108 -24.20 6.45 19.55
N LYS A 109 -24.54 5.54 20.47
CA LYS A 109 -24.61 4.11 20.18
C LYS A 109 -25.58 3.81 19.04
N ASP A 110 -25.35 2.68 18.39
CA ASP A 110 -26.17 2.21 17.29
C ASP A 110 -27.65 2.06 17.71
N THR A 111 -28.51 2.37 16.75
CA THR A 111 -29.97 2.22 16.87
C THR A 111 -30.43 1.01 16.06
N GLU A 112 -31.69 0.59 16.23
CA GLU A 112 -32.30 -0.45 15.39
C GLU A 112 -32.23 -0.11 13.89
N TRP A 113 -32.23 1.19 13.55
CA TRP A 113 -32.05 1.67 12.18
C TRP A 113 -30.66 1.35 11.63
N GLN A 114 -29.60 1.44 12.44
CA GLN A 114 -28.24 1.05 12.03
C GLN A 114 -28.19 -0.46 11.75
N ALA A 115 -28.75 -1.27 12.65
CA ALA A 115 -28.79 -2.72 12.48
C ALA A 115 -29.59 -3.11 11.22
N ALA A 116 -30.73 -2.45 10.97
CA ALA A 116 -31.52 -2.65 9.76
C ALA A 116 -30.77 -2.22 8.49
N PHE A 117 -30.03 -1.11 8.55
CA PHE A 117 -29.20 -0.65 7.44
C PHE A 117 -28.11 -1.67 7.10
N GLU A 118 -27.41 -2.20 8.11
CA GLU A 118 -26.37 -3.22 7.95
C GLU A 118 -26.93 -4.55 7.45
N ALA A 119 -28.05 -5.02 8.00
CA ALA A 119 -28.72 -6.24 7.57
C ALA A 119 -29.31 -6.16 6.15
N ALA A 120 -29.60 -4.95 5.65
CA ALA A 120 -30.06 -4.74 4.28
C ALA A 120 -28.93 -4.83 3.24
N PHE A 121 -27.68 -5.01 3.67
CA PHE A 121 -26.57 -5.22 2.75
C PHE A 121 -26.72 -6.59 2.04
N PRO A 122 -26.72 -6.63 0.70
CA PRO A 122 -27.07 -7.85 -0.04
C PRO A 122 -25.95 -8.90 -0.08
N TYR A 123 -24.80 -8.65 0.54
CA TYR A 123 -23.64 -9.55 0.55
C TYR A 123 -23.28 -9.92 1.99
N ASP A 124 -22.69 -11.10 2.17
CA ASP A 124 -22.12 -11.50 3.46
C ASP A 124 -20.84 -10.70 3.75
N ASP A 125 -20.74 -10.18 4.97
CA ASP A 125 -19.52 -9.51 5.43
C ASP A 125 -18.37 -10.51 5.57
N THR A 126 -17.16 -10.08 5.20
CA THR A 126 -15.93 -10.81 5.53
C THR A 126 -15.54 -10.59 6.99
N ALA A 127 -14.71 -11.49 7.56
CA ALA A 127 -14.21 -11.35 8.93
C ALA A 127 -13.52 -9.98 9.15
N ASP A 128 -12.72 -9.53 8.17
CA ASP A 128 -12.07 -8.22 8.22
C ASP A 128 -13.10 -7.09 8.22
N GLN A 129 -14.14 -7.15 7.37
CA GLN A 129 -15.16 -6.10 7.29
C GLN A 129 -15.93 -5.94 8.61
N VAL A 130 -16.21 -7.03 9.31
CA VAL A 130 -16.84 -6.99 10.65
C VAL A 130 -15.93 -6.25 11.64
N VAL A 131 -14.65 -6.62 11.70
CA VAL A 131 -13.67 -5.97 12.60
C VAL A 131 -13.52 -4.50 12.26
N VAL A 132 -13.33 -4.15 10.98
CA VAL A 132 -13.17 -2.75 10.55
C VAL A 132 -14.42 -1.92 10.85
N THR A 133 -15.62 -2.48 10.65
CA THR A 133 -16.88 -1.80 11.00
C THR A 133 -16.91 -1.44 12.48
N GLU A 134 -16.56 -2.39 13.35
CA GLU A 134 -16.58 -2.19 14.80
C GLU A 134 -15.52 -1.18 15.25
N GLU A 135 -14.33 -1.23 14.67
CA GLU A 135 -13.26 -0.25 14.92
C GLU A 135 -13.69 1.18 14.57
N ILE A 136 -14.33 1.37 13.41
CA ILE A 136 -14.85 2.68 12.99
C ILE A 136 -15.92 3.17 13.98
N LYS A 137 -16.88 2.32 14.34
CA LYS A 137 -17.96 2.67 15.28
C LYS A 137 -17.40 3.04 16.65
N THR A 138 -16.49 2.22 17.17
CA THR A 138 -15.85 2.45 18.48
C THR A 138 -15.10 3.78 18.51
N ASP A 139 -14.45 4.17 17.41
CA ASP A 139 -13.77 5.45 17.34
C ASP A 139 -14.74 6.63 17.24
N MET A 140 -15.80 6.51 16.45
CA MET A 140 -16.85 7.52 16.35
C MET A 140 -17.56 7.75 17.69
N GLU A 141 -17.65 6.75 18.55
CA GLU A 141 -18.28 6.88 19.89
C GLU A 141 -17.36 7.56 20.92
N LYS A 142 -16.08 7.79 20.62
CA LYS A 142 -15.15 8.47 21.53
C LYS A 142 -15.30 9.99 21.45
N PRO A 143 -14.99 10.71 22.54
CA PRO A 143 -14.98 12.18 22.55
C PRO A 143 -13.77 12.80 21.81
N ILE A 144 -12.92 11.97 21.19
CA ILE A 144 -11.70 12.39 20.48
C ILE A 144 -11.95 12.19 18.98
N PRO A 145 -11.66 13.18 18.12
CA PRO A 145 -11.94 13.06 16.68
C PRO A 145 -11.22 11.88 16.02
N MET A 146 -11.97 11.01 15.34
CA MET A 146 -11.43 9.85 14.60
C MET A 146 -10.52 10.28 13.42
N ASP A 147 -9.41 9.57 13.16
CA ASP A 147 -8.61 9.64 11.91
C ASP A 147 -8.23 8.26 11.41
N ARG A 148 -9.20 7.59 10.81
CA ARG A 148 -9.00 6.20 10.40
C ARG A 148 -8.67 6.12 8.92
N LEU A 149 -7.62 5.38 8.58
CA LEU A 149 -7.34 4.96 7.21
C LEU A 149 -7.82 3.52 7.00
N VAL A 150 -8.83 3.34 6.17
CA VAL A 150 -9.25 2.01 5.69
C VAL A 150 -8.50 1.70 4.40
N CYS A 151 -7.65 0.68 4.45
CA CYS A 151 -6.95 0.16 3.29
C CYS A 151 -7.51 -1.20 2.92
N GLY A 152 -7.76 -1.39 1.64
CA GLY A 152 -8.23 -2.65 1.11
C GLY A 152 -8.17 -2.59 -0.39
N ASP A 153 -8.11 -3.74 -1.06
CA ASP A 153 -8.06 -3.72 -2.51
C ASP A 153 -9.36 -3.14 -3.10
N VAL A 154 -9.33 -2.75 -4.38
CA VAL A 154 -10.53 -2.36 -5.12
C VAL A 154 -11.58 -3.47 -4.98
N GLY A 155 -12.84 -3.13 -4.66
CA GLY A 155 -13.91 -4.13 -4.52
C GLY A 155 -13.99 -4.88 -3.18
N TYR A 156 -13.12 -4.56 -2.20
CA TYR A 156 -13.15 -5.21 -0.88
C TYR A 156 -14.18 -4.63 0.08
N GLY A 157 -15.15 -3.86 -0.42
CA GLY A 157 -16.20 -3.25 0.40
C GLY A 157 -15.77 -2.00 1.19
N LYS A 158 -14.67 -1.33 0.81
CA LYS A 158 -14.28 -0.03 1.42
C LYS A 158 -15.45 0.97 1.46
N THR A 159 -16.15 1.09 0.34
CA THR A 159 -17.31 1.98 0.22
C THR A 159 -18.43 1.61 1.18
N GLU A 160 -18.66 0.32 1.44
CA GLU A 160 -19.67 -0.12 2.42
C GLU A 160 -19.28 0.31 3.84
N MET A 161 -18.00 0.18 4.23
CA MET A 161 -17.52 0.68 5.53
C MET A 161 -17.77 2.19 5.69
N ALA A 162 -17.52 2.96 4.62
CA ALA A 162 -17.81 4.39 4.59
C ALA A 162 -19.31 4.71 4.66
N MET A 163 -20.16 3.92 4.00
CA MET A 163 -21.61 4.09 4.04
C MET A 163 -22.19 3.80 5.42
N ARG A 164 -21.70 2.76 6.12
CA ARG A 164 -22.09 2.47 7.51
C ARG A 164 -21.71 3.60 8.46
N ALA A 165 -20.50 4.14 8.32
CA ALA A 165 -20.04 5.30 9.08
C ALA A 165 -20.90 6.55 8.78
N ALA A 166 -21.20 6.80 7.50
CA ALA A 166 -22.07 7.90 7.09
C ALA A 166 -23.48 7.77 7.68
N PHE A 167 -24.06 6.57 7.66
CA PHE A 167 -25.38 6.31 8.22
C PHE A 167 -25.40 6.58 9.74
N LYS A 168 -24.41 6.07 10.49
CA LYS A 168 -24.26 6.36 11.92
C LYS A 168 -24.16 7.87 12.19
N ALA A 169 -23.40 8.59 11.37
CA ALA A 169 -23.24 10.03 11.52
C ALA A 169 -24.55 10.79 11.30
N VAL A 170 -25.33 10.41 10.28
CA VAL A 170 -26.65 11.00 9.99
C VAL A 170 -27.64 10.69 11.11
N MET A 171 -27.69 9.45 11.61
CA MET A 171 -28.54 9.08 12.75
C MET A 171 -28.13 9.81 14.04
N GLY A 172 -26.87 10.20 14.17
CA GLY A 172 -26.36 11.08 15.22
C GLY A 172 -26.68 12.58 15.04
N GLY A 173 -27.48 12.95 14.02
CA GLY A 173 -27.87 14.33 13.75
C GLY A 173 -26.75 15.20 13.16
N LYS A 174 -25.73 14.58 12.56
CA LYS A 174 -24.61 15.26 11.90
C LYS A 174 -24.70 15.12 10.38
N GLN A 175 -24.18 16.13 9.68
CA GLN A 175 -24.00 16.09 8.24
C GLN A 175 -22.69 15.37 7.88
N VAL A 176 -22.66 14.76 6.70
CA VAL A 176 -21.52 14.02 6.16
C VAL A 176 -21.03 14.67 4.87
N ALA A 177 -19.71 14.86 4.76
CA ALA A 177 -19.05 15.23 3.52
C ALA A 177 -18.35 13.99 2.93
N PHE A 178 -18.69 13.60 1.71
CA PHE A 178 -18.05 12.51 0.99
C PHE A 178 -17.25 13.07 -0.20
N LEU A 179 -15.94 13.02 -0.10
CA LEU A 179 -15.03 13.60 -1.08
C LEU A 179 -14.41 12.54 -1.97
N ALA A 180 -14.44 12.79 -3.27
CA ALA A 180 -13.75 12.03 -4.29
C ALA A 180 -12.84 12.93 -5.14
N PRO A 181 -11.73 12.42 -5.69
CA PRO A 181 -10.77 13.25 -6.43
C PRO A 181 -11.27 13.65 -7.81
N THR A 182 -12.15 12.86 -8.43
CA THR A 182 -12.68 13.08 -9.78
C THR A 182 -14.20 13.21 -9.78
N THR A 183 -14.73 13.95 -10.77
CA THR A 183 -16.17 14.11 -10.99
C THR A 183 -16.86 12.76 -11.18
N ILE A 184 -16.23 11.84 -11.93
CA ILE A 184 -16.74 10.49 -12.21
C ILE A 184 -16.86 9.66 -10.91
N LEU A 185 -15.83 9.67 -10.07
CA LEU A 185 -15.90 8.96 -8.77
C LEU A 185 -16.96 9.58 -7.86
N ALA A 186 -17.07 10.90 -7.82
CA ALA A 186 -18.10 11.58 -7.03
C ALA A 186 -19.50 11.16 -7.51
N GLU A 187 -19.70 11.01 -8.83
CA GLU A 187 -20.94 10.56 -9.41
C GLU A 187 -21.25 9.10 -9.06
N GLN A 188 -20.24 8.22 -9.17
CA GLN A 188 -20.37 6.82 -8.78
C GLN A 188 -20.76 6.67 -7.30
N HIS A 189 -20.08 7.39 -6.41
CA HIS A 189 -20.41 7.38 -4.98
C HIS A 189 -21.82 7.93 -4.73
N TYR A 190 -22.24 8.97 -5.46
CA TYR A 190 -23.60 9.49 -5.38
C TYR A 190 -24.65 8.46 -5.81
N GLU A 191 -24.50 7.83 -6.98
CA GLU A 191 -25.38 6.76 -7.48
C GLU A 191 -25.47 5.63 -6.45
N THR A 192 -24.32 5.15 -5.96
CA THR A 192 -24.25 4.05 -4.99
C THR A 192 -24.92 4.45 -3.66
N CYS A 193 -24.73 5.69 -3.19
CA CYS A 193 -25.38 6.17 -1.97
C CYS A 193 -26.91 6.29 -2.16
N ILE A 194 -27.39 6.79 -3.30
CA ILE A 194 -28.84 6.88 -3.56
C ILE A 194 -29.49 5.49 -3.53
N ASP A 195 -28.85 4.50 -4.15
CA ASP A 195 -29.36 3.13 -4.17
C ASP A 195 -29.30 2.47 -2.79
N ARG A 196 -28.17 2.59 -2.09
CA ARG A 196 -27.96 1.98 -0.77
C ARG A 196 -28.87 2.57 0.31
N PHE A 197 -29.18 3.88 0.23
CA PHE A 197 -29.99 4.59 1.22
C PHE A 197 -31.47 4.71 0.80
N ARG A 198 -31.90 4.08 -0.29
CA ARG A 198 -33.25 4.21 -0.87
C ARG A 198 -34.39 3.97 0.12
N ASN A 199 -34.21 3.04 1.06
CA ASN A 199 -35.22 2.67 2.06
C ASN A 199 -35.16 3.52 3.34
N PHE A 200 -34.32 4.55 3.37
CA PHE A 200 -34.03 5.36 4.55
C PHE A 200 -34.29 6.84 4.25
N PRO A 201 -34.77 7.65 5.21
CA PRO A 201 -35.11 9.06 5.00
C PRO A 201 -33.86 9.95 5.05
N VAL A 202 -32.83 9.60 4.28
CA VAL A 202 -31.55 10.33 4.22
C VAL A 202 -31.50 11.14 2.93
N LYS A 203 -31.32 12.45 3.04
CA LYS A 203 -31.24 13.37 1.91
C LYS A 203 -29.81 13.50 1.43
N ILE A 204 -29.56 12.98 0.23
CA ILE A 204 -28.24 12.97 -0.39
C ILE A 204 -28.23 13.96 -1.56
N ALA A 205 -27.21 14.81 -1.62
CA ALA A 205 -26.98 15.72 -2.75
C ALA A 205 -25.58 15.52 -3.33
N ARG A 206 -25.42 15.84 -4.61
CA ARG A 206 -24.12 15.85 -5.29
C ARG A 206 -23.67 17.27 -5.61
N LEU A 207 -22.37 17.53 -5.50
CA LEU A 207 -21.72 18.77 -5.93
C LEU A 207 -20.52 18.44 -6.82
N SER A 208 -20.78 18.49 -8.12
CA SER A 208 -19.83 18.12 -9.17
C SER A 208 -19.91 19.12 -10.33
N ARG A 209 -19.01 19.01 -11.30
CA ARG A 209 -19.03 19.85 -12.50
C ARG A 209 -20.25 19.63 -13.40
N PHE A 210 -20.93 18.49 -13.27
CA PHE A 210 -22.15 18.18 -14.01
C PHE A 210 -23.40 18.87 -13.47
N VAL A 211 -23.32 19.42 -12.25
CA VAL A 211 -24.47 20.11 -11.63
C VAL A 211 -24.51 21.55 -12.12
N LEU A 212 -25.65 21.97 -12.67
CA LEU A 212 -25.83 23.32 -13.19
C LEU A 212 -25.65 24.38 -12.08
N PRO A 213 -25.07 25.56 -12.37
CA PRO A 213 -24.83 26.60 -11.35
C PRO A 213 -26.07 27.03 -10.56
N ALA A 214 -27.24 27.04 -11.21
CA ALA A 214 -28.52 27.36 -10.55
C ALA A 214 -28.91 26.31 -9.50
N GLU A 215 -28.66 25.02 -9.78
CA GLU A 215 -28.89 23.92 -8.84
C GLU A 215 -27.85 23.91 -7.73
N GLN A 216 -26.57 24.18 -8.04
CA GLN A 216 -25.53 24.30 -7.02
C GLN A 216 -25.90 25.33 -5.96
N LYS A 217 -26.40 26.51 -6.36
CA LYS A 217 -26.85 27.54 -5.41
C LYS A 217 -27.98 27.04 -4.51
N LYS A 218 -28.94 26.29 -5.05
CA LYS A 218 -30.04 25.70 -4.25
C LYS A 218 -29.51 24.66 -3.26
N ILE A 219 -28.58 23.82 -3.68
CA ILE A 219 -27.94 22.80 -2.84
C ILE A 219 -27.18 23.47 -1.68
N LEU A 220 -26.39 24.52 -1.95
CA LEU A 220 -25.64 25.23 -0.92
C LEU A 220 -26.54 25.88 0.13
N LEU A 221 -27.67 26.48 -0.30
CA LEU A 221 -28.67 27.03 0.63
C LEU A 221 -29.24 25.93 1.54
N LYS A 222 -29.72 24.83 0.95
CA LYS A 222 -30.25 23.67 1.70
C LYS A 222 -29.21 23.06 2.66
N LEU A 223 -27.96 22.99 2.24
CA LEU A 223 -26.85 22.47 3.06
C LEU A 223 -26.65 23.33 4.31
N SER A 224 -26.65 24.65 4.16
CA SER A 224 -26.50 25.60 5.27
C SER A 224 -27.68 25.60 6.23
N MET A 225 -28.88 25.26 5.75
CA MET A 225 -30.09 25.09 6.57
C MET A 225 -30.12 23.74 7.30
N GLY A 226 -29.27 22.78 6.91
CA GLY A 226 -29.23 21.43 7.43
C GLY A 226 -30.29 20.50 6.83
N GLU A 227 -30.81 20.81 5.65
CA GLU A 227 -31.76 19.95 4.94
C GLU A 227 -31.10 18.83 4.14
N ILE A 228 -29.77 18.88 3.96
CA ILE A 228 -29.00 17.84 3.26
C ILE A 228 -28.15 17.12 4.30
N ASP A 229 -28.30 15.80 4.37
CA ASP A 229 -27.60 14.96 5.35
C ASP A 229 -26.22 14.56 4.82
N ILE A 230 -26.14 14.15 3.55
CA ILE A 230 -24.89 13.71 2.90
C ILE A 230 -24.64 14.55 1.65
N LEU A 231 -23.47 15.18 1.59
CA LEU A 231 -22.99 15.87 0.39
C LEU A 231 -21.84 15.09 -0.25
N VAL A 232 -22.08 14.52 -1.43
CA VAL A 232 -21.07 13.82 -2.23
C VAL A 232 -20.49 14.78 -3.26
N GLY A 233 -19.17 14.82 -3.44
CA GLY A 233 -18.59 15.76 -4.39
C GLY A 233 -17.08 15.73 -4.49
N THR A 234 -16.57 16.66 -5.27
CA THR A 234 -15.13 16.78 -5.53
C THR A 234 -14.46 17.76 -4.56
N HIS A 235 -13.23 18.20 -4.87
CA HIS A 235 -12.56 19.35 -4.25
C HIS A 235 -13.42 20.63 -4.19
N ARG A 236 -14.56 20.69 -4.91
CA ARG A 236 -15.56 21.75 -4.75
C ARG A 236 -16.05 21.86 -3.30
N ILE A 237 -16.23 20.74 -2.58
CA ILE A 237 -16.77 20.67 -1.20
C ILE A 237 -15.92 21.44 -0.17
N ILE A 238 -14.62 21.56 -0.41
CA ILE A 238 -13.66 22.23 0.50
C ILE A 238 -13.41 23.70 0.15
N GLN A 239 -14.24 24.28 -0.71
CA GLN A 239 -14.15 25.70 -1.04
C GLN A 239 -14.80 26.56 0.05
N LYS A 240 -14.31 27.80 0.19
CA LYS A 240 -14.66 28.71 1.31
C LYS A 240 -16.13 29.11 1.36
N ASP A 241 -16.84 29.02 0.25
CA ASP A 241 -18.26 29.38 0.14
C ASP A 241 -19.19 28.28 0.66
N ILE A 242 -18.67 27.10 0.99
CA ILE A 242 -19.47 25.96 1.45
C ILE A 242 -19.54 25.95 2.97
N HIS A 243 -20.77 26.07 3.47
CA HIS A 243 -21.07 26.13 4.89
C HIS A 243 -22.02 25.00 5.26
N PHE A 244 -21.52 24.07 6.07
CA PHE A 244 -22.33 23.04 6.71
C PHE A 244 -22.93 23.60 8.00
N LYS A 245 -24.16 23.23 8.32
CA LYS A 245 -24.79 23.55 9.60
C LYS A 245 -24.13 22.79 10.75
N ASN A 246 -23.86 21.50 10.55
CA ASN A 246 -23.37 20.60 11.60
C ASN A 246 -22.59 19.42 11.02
N LEU A 247 -21.47 19.68 10.33
CA LEU A 247 -20.60 18.64 9.78
C LEU A 247 -19.98 17.82 10.93
N GLY A 248 -20.18 16.50 10.91
CA GLY A 248 -19.64 15.60 11.93
C GLY A 248 -18.73 14.51 11.40
N LEU A 249 -18.83 14.15 10.12
CA LEU A 249 -17.98 13.13 9.50
C LEU A 249 -17.52 13.58 8.11
N MET A 250 -16.24 13.35 7.83
CA MET A 250 -15.63 13.56 6.53
C MET A 250 -15.03 12.27 5.99
N ILE A 251 -15.57 11.80 4.88
CA ILE A 251 -15.10 10.61 4.16
C ILE A 251 -14.27 11.09 2.97
N ILE A 252 -13.05 10.58 2.84
CA ILE A 252 -12.12 10.95 1.75
C ILE A 252 -11.70 9.68 1.03
N ASP A 253 -12.08 9.56 -0.23
CA ASP A 253 -11.63 8.47 -1.09
C ASP A 253 -10.36 8.88 -1.86
N GLU A 254 -9.37 7.98 -1.93
CA GLU A 254 -8.14 8.15 -2.70
C GLU A 254 -7.39 9.48 -2.39
N GLU A 255 -7.16 9.78 -1.10
CA GLU A 255 -6.52 11.03 -0.60
C GLU A 255 -5.21 11.40 -1.34
N GLN A 256 -4.44 10.41 -1.81
CA GLN A 256 -3.22 10.60 -2.60
C GLN A 256 -3.43 11.50 -3.83
N ARG A 257 -4.59 11.42 -4.50
CA ARG A 257 -4.85 12.12 -5.77
C ARG A 257 -5.20 13.60 -5.59
N PHE A 258 -5.43 14.07 -4.37
CA PHE A 258 -5.70 15.48 -4.09
C PHE A 258 -4.43 16.35 -4.18
N GLY A 259 -4.59 17.57 -4.68
CA GLY A 259 -3.50 18.54 -4.79
C GLY A 259 -3.01 19.05 -3.43
N VAL A 260 -1.83 19.69 -3.40
CA VAL A 260 -1.23 20.21 -2.16
C VAL A 260 -2.15 21.24 -1.49
N LYS A 261 -2.72 22.17 -2.27
CA LYS A 261 -3.66 23.19 -1.77
C LYS A 261 -4.93 22.59 -1.16
N ASP A 262 -5.43 21.50 -1.74
CA ASP A 262 -6.63 20.81 -1.24
C ASP A 262 -6.30 20.09 0.08
N LYS A 263 -5.13 19.45 0.16
CA LYS A 263 -4.63 18.79 1.37
C LYS A 263 -4.43 19.75 2.53
N GLU A 264 -3.98 20.98 2.30
CA GLU A 264 -3.87 22.00 3.35
C GLU A 264 -5.24 22.37 3.93
N LYS A 265 -6.22 22.64 3.08
CA LYS A 265 -7.60 22.93 3.52
C LYS A 265 -8.24 21.76 4.25
N LEU A 266 -8.01 20.53 3.77
CA LEU A 266 -8.47 19.33 4.46
C LEU A 266 -7.90 19.23 5.87
N LYS A 267 -6.63 19.57 6.09
CA LYS A 267 -6.04 19.59 7.44
C LYS A 267 -6.74 20.59 8.36
N GLU A 268 -7.09 21.78 7.85
CA GLU A 268 -7.80 22.79 8.63
C GLU A 268 -9.19 22.29 9.05
N MET A 269 -9.94 21.67 8.14
CA MET A 269 -11.28 21.15 8.42
C MET A 269 -11.27 19.88 9.30
N LYS A 270 -10.22 19.05 9.22
CA LYS A 270 -10.08 17.79 9.98
C LYS A 270 -9.87 17.98 11.48
N ASN A 271 -9.51 19.18 11.96
CA ASN A 271 -9.07 19.38 13.35
C ASN A 271 -10.11 18.96 14.41
N ASN A 272 -11.40 19.16 14.13
CA ASN A 272 -12.48 18.93 15.11
C ASN A 272 -13.58 17.98 14.60
N ILE A 273 -13.30 17.22 13.53
CA ILE A 273 -14.30 16.41 12.82
C ILE A 273 -13.73 15.03 12.59
N ASP A 274 -14.57 14.01 12.75
CA ASP A 274 -14.18 12.64 12.43
C ASP A 274 -13.84 12.49 10.96
N CYS A 275 -12.71 11.85 10.67
CA CYS A 275 -12.24 11.64 9.32
C CYS A 275 -12.01 10.16 9.04
N LEU A 276 -12.64 9.66 7.98
CA LEU A 276 -12.44 8.34 7.43
C LEU A 276 -11.80 8.47 6.05
N THR A 277 -10.56 8.02 5.90
CA THR A 277 -9.87 7.99 4.60
C THR A 277 -9.88 6.58 4.05
N MET A 278 -10.13 6.43 2.75
CA MET A 278 -10.10 5.15 2.04
C MET A 278 -9.00 5.16 0.97
N SER A 279 -8.30 4.04 0.82
CA SER A 279 -7.33 3.88 -0.28
C SER A 279 -7.23 2.43 -0.74
N ALA A 280 -7.05 2.22 -2.05
CA ALA A 280 -6.73 0.92 -2.62
C ALA A 280 -5.32 0.41 -2.23
N THR A 281 -4.38 1.34 -2.09
CA THR A 281 -2.98 1.04 -1.74
C THR A 281 -2.56 1.91 -0.57
N PRO A 282 -2.00 1.35 0.52
CA PRO A 282 -1.42 2.17 1.58
C PRO A 282 -0.34 3.07 0.99
N ILE A 283 -0.45 4.38 1.18
CA ILE A 283 0.68 5.28 0.92
C ILE A 283 1.78 4.86 1.88
N PRO A 284 3.03 4.65 1.46
CA PRO A 284 4.02 4.05 2.36
C PRO A 284 4.31 4.92 3.60
N ARG A 285 4.10 6.24 3.51
CA ARG A 285 4.14 7.18 4.64
C ARG A 285 3.02 6.91 5.65
N THR A 286 1.81 6.70 5.14
CA THR A 286 0.64 6.46 5.99
C THR A 286 0.67 5.06 6.60
N LEU A 287 1.18 4.09 5.85
CA LEU A 287 1.49 2.76 6.36
C LEU A 287 2.48 2.84 7.53
N HIS A 288 3.54 3.64 7.40
CA HIS A 288 4.49 3.84 8.48
C HIS A 288 3.90 4.56 9.70
N MET A 289 3.09 5.60 9.50
CA MET A 289 2.39 6.28 10.60
C MET A 289 1.42 5.33 11.32
N SER A 290 0.83 4.39 10.60
CA SER A 290 0.02 3.32 11.18
C SER A 290 0.84 2.31 11.97
N LEU A 291 1.99 1.86 11.44
CA LEU A 291 2.90 0.96 12.16
C LEU A 291 3.40 1.57 13.48
N LEU A 292 3.55 2.89 13.52
CA LEU A 292 3.87 3.66 14.73
C LEU A 292 2.67 3.89 15.67
N LYS A 293 1.48 3.37 15.36
CA LYS A 293 0.19 3.65 16.04
C LYS A 293 -0.16 5.15 16.14
N ILE A 294 0.39 5.96 15.23
CA ILE A 294 0.14 7.41 15.18
C ILE A 294 -1.15 7.73 14.41
N ARG A 295 -1.50 6.87 13.45
CA ARG A 295 -2.77 6.92 12.72
C ARG A 295 -3.44 5.56 12.79
N ASP A 296 -4.69 5.52 13.21
CA ASP A 296 -5.45 4.27 13.24
C ASP A 296 -5.71 3.79 11.82
N MET A 297 -5.35 2.53 11.54
CA MET A 297 -5.48 1.95 10.21
C MET A 297 -6.15 0.59 10.32
N SER A 298 -7.11 0.38 9.44
CA SER A 298 -7.78 -0.91 9.30
C SER A 298 -7.44 -1.51 7.94
N LEU A 299 -7.17 -2.81 7.92
CA LEU A 299 -6.83 -3.55 6.72
C LEU A 299 -7.97 -4.50 6.36
N LEU A 300 -8.40 -4.42 5.10
CA LEU A 300 -9.29 -5.39 4.46
C LEU A 300 -8.42 -6.24 3.54
N THR A 301 -8.16 -7.49 3.92
CA THR A 301 -7.28 -8.42 3.18
C THR A 301 -8.06 -9.57 2.53
N THR A 302 -9.22 -9.90 3.08
CA THR A 302 -10.09 -10.97 2.60
C THR A 302 -10.99 -10.49 1.45
N PRO A 303 -10.89 -11.05 0.23
CA PRO A 303 -11.80 -10.72 -0.86
C PRO A 303 -13.21 -11.28 -0.61
N PRO A 304 -14.27 -10.63 -1.16
CA PRO A 304 -15.62 -11.21 -1.19
C PRO A 304 -15.69 -12.49 -2.02
N LYS A 305 -16.58 -13.43 -1.66
CA LYS A 305 -16.72 -14.78 -2.25
C LYS A 305 -16.97 -14.83 -3.77
N SER A 306 -17.46 -13.75 -4.38
CA SER A 306 -17.85 -13.70 -5.80
C SER A 306 -16.75 -13.24 -6.76
N ARG A 307 -15.54 -12.95 -6.28
CA ARG A 307 -14.49 -12.36 -7.13
C ARG A 307 -13.50 -13.39 -7.64
N GLN A 308 -13.35 -13.47 -8.96
CA GLN A 308 -12.30 -14.27 -9.61
C GLN A 308 -10.98 -13.48 -9.70
N ALA A 309 -9.86 -14.17 -9.60
CA ALA A 309 -8.54 -13.57 -9.75
C ALA A 309 -8.32 -13.13 -11.20
N ILE A 310 -7.59 -12.03 -11.41
CA ILE A 310 -7.31 -11.50 -12.75
C ILE A 310 -6.14 -12.28 -13.35
N GLU A 311 -6.36 -12.93 -14.48
CA GLU A 311 -5.32 -13.68 -15.18
C GLU A 311 -4.35 -12.70 -15.84
N THR A 312 -3.10 -12.71 -15.39
CA THR A 312 -2.07 -11.77 -15.84
C THR A 312 -1.10 -12.45 -16.77
N VAL A 313 -0.94 -11.92 -17.98
CA VAL A 313 -0.04 -12.45 -19.02
C VAL A 313 1.06 -11.44 -19.28
N VAL A 314 2.32 -11.83 -19.03
CA VAL A 314 3.51 -11.01 -19.31
C VAL A 314 4.19 -11.54 -20.56
N ASP A 315 4.22 -10.76 -21.64
CA ASP A 315 4.75 -11.24 -22.91
C ASP A 315 5.22 -10.11 -23.84
N ALA A 316 5.96 -10.47 -24.89
CA ALA A 316 6.35 -9.53 -25.93
C ALA A 316 5.11 -9.05 -26.72
N TYR A 317 5.16 -7.79 -27.12
CA TYR A 317 4.14 -7.17 -27.96
C TYR A 317 4.05 -7.87 -29.32
N SER A 318 2.84 -8.23 -29.73
CA SER A 318 2.52 -8.77 -31.05
C SER A 318 1.11 -8.34 -31.46
N ASP A 319 0.95 -7.92 -32.72
CA ASP A 319 -0.33 -7.44 -33.27
C ASP A 319 -1.40 -8.53 -33.21
N ASP A 320 -1.04 -9.79 -33.52
CA ASP A 320 -1.96 -10.93 -33.47
C ASP A 320 -2.50 -11.17 -32.05
N ARG A 321 -1.66 -10.99 -31.04
CA ARG A 321 -2.04 -11.18 -29.63
C ARG A 321 -3.00 -10.08 -29.17
N VAL A 322 -2.69 -8.83 -29.51
CA VAL A 322 -3.58 -7.70 -29.20
C VAL A 322 -4.93 -7.88 -29.89
N ALA A 323 -4.93 -8.26 -31.17
CA ALA A 323 -6.16 -8.48 -31.92
C ALA A 323 -6.99 -9.63 -31.34
N LYS A 324 -6.36 -10.75 -30.96
CA LYS A 324 -7.03 -11.88 -30.31
C LYS A 324 -7.63 -11.49 -28.96
N ALA A 325 -6.88 -10.77 -28.12
CA ALA A 325 -7.37 -10.31 -26.81
C ALA A 325 -8.60 -9.39 -26.95
N ILE A 326 -8.59 -8.47 -27.92
CA ILE A 326 -9.72 -7.58 -28.19
C ILE A 326 -10.94 -8.36 -28.70
N ARG A 327 -10.76 -9.25 -29.69
CA ARG A 327 -11.86 -10.06 -30.25
C ARG A 327 -12.52 -10.94 -29.20
N SER A 328 -11.72 -11.64 -28.38
CA SER A 328 -12.25 -12.51 -27.32
C SER A 328 -13.09 -11.74 -26.29
N GLU A 329 -12.73 -10.48 -25.98
CA GLU A 329 -13.55 -9.63 -25.11
C GLU A 329 -14.83 -9.16 -25.79
N MET A 330 -14.75 -8.79 -27.08
CA MET A 330 -15.91 -8.34 -27.84
C MET A 330 -16.93 -9.46 -28.07
N GLU A 331 -16.49 -10.69 -28.33
CA GLU A 331 -17.34 -11.87 -28.51
C GLU A 331 -18.21 -12.14 -27.27
N ARG A 332 -17.70 -11.83 -26.08
CA ARG A 332 -18.46 -11.92 -24.81
C ARG A 332 -19.24 -10.65 -24.45
N GLY A 333 -19.29 -9.66 -25.34
CA GLY A 333 -20.00 -8.39 -25.15
C GLY A 333 -19.35 -7.47 -24.12
N GLY A 334 -18.06 -7.64 -23.84
CA GLY A 334 -17.30 -6.78 -22.94
C GLY A 334 -16.59 -5.64 -23.66
N GLN A 335 -15.88 -4.84 -22.88
CA GLN A 335 -15.10 -3.70 -23.34
C GLN A 335 -13.63 -3.85 -22.92
N VAL A 336 -12.73 -3.18 -23.64
CA VAL A 336 -11.27 -3.30 -23.47
C VAL A 336 -10.66 -1.94 -23.14
N PHE A 337 -9.78 -1.90 -22.13
CA PHE A 337 -8.84 -0.80 -21.97
C PHE A 337 -7.54 -1.11 -22.69
N TYR A 338 -7.09 -0.20 -23.55
CA TYR A 338 -5.75 -0.25 -24.14
C TYR A 338 -4.94 0.93 -23.61
N LEU A 339 -3.92 0.66 -22.79
CA LEU A 339 -3.12 1.68 -22.14
C LEU A 339 -1.89 2.01 -23.00
N HIS A 340 -1.72 3.28 -23.36
CA HIS A 340 -0.55 3.79 -24.09
C HIS A 340 -0.12 5.15 -23.53
N ASN A 341 1.06 5.24 -22.90
CA ASN A 341 1.48 6.42 -22.13
C ASN A 341 2.13 7.55 -22.95
N ARG A 342 1.81 7.69 -24.24
CA ARG A 342 2.38 8.74 -25.10
C ARG A 342 1.29 9.39 -25.94
N VAL A 343 0.95 10.63 -25.58
CA VAL A 343 -0.16 11.36 -26.22
C VAL A 343 0.10 11.58 -27.72
N GLU A 344 1.34 11.88 -28.09
CA GLU A 344 1.75 12.17 -29.47
C GLU A 344 1.45 11.00 -30.43
N SER A 345 1.60 9.75 -29.96
CA SER A 345 1.41 8.54 -30.76
C SER A 345 0.04 7.86 -30.56
N LEU A 346 -0.86 8.41 -29.74
CA LEU A 346 -2.17 7.81 -29.49
C LEU A 346 -3.01 7.66 -30.78
N LEU A 347 -2.98 8.66 -31.65
CA LEU A 347 -3.74 8.63 -32.91
C LEU A 347 -3.19 7.58 -33.89
N GLU A 348 -1.88 7.33 -33.86
CA GLU A 348 -1.25 6.27 -34.65
C GLU A 348 -1.65 4.90 -34.12
N ILE A 349 -1.63 4.71 -32.80
CA ILE A 349 -2.09 3.49 -32.14
C ILE A 349 -3.57 3.24 -32.41
N ARG A 350 -4.41 4.29 -32.40
CA ARG A 350 -5.82 4.18 -32.78
C ARG A 350 -5.99 3.61 -34.18
N LYS A 351 -5.34 4.23 -35.18
CA LYS A 351 -5.39 3.74 -36.56
C LYS A 351 -4.87 2.31 -36.67
N LYS A 352 -3.82 1.98 -35.92
CA LYS A 352 -3.28 0.63 -35.88
C LYS A 352 -4.29 -0.38 -35.34
N ILE A 353 -4.95 -0.09 -34.22
CA ILE A 353 -6.00 -0.94 -33.62
C ILE A 353 -7.19 -1.10 -34.57
N GLU A 354 -7.63 -0.02 -35.20
CA GLU A 354 -8.68 -0.04 -36.24
C GLU A 354 -8.27 -0.89 -37.46
N GLN A 355 -6.98 -1.00 -37.79
CA GLN A 355 -6.50 -1.88 -38.85
C GLN A 355 -6.46 -3.36 -38.44
N ILE A 356 -6.00 -3.67 -37.23
CA ILE A 356 -5.89 -5.06 -36.75
C ILE A 356 -7.24 -5.66 -36.33
N VAL A 357 -8.18 -4.82 -35.90
CA VAL A 357 -9.56 -5.20 -35.52
C VAL A 357 -10.57 -4.21 -36.14
N PRO A 358 -10.84 -4.30 -37.46
CA PRO A 358 -11.75 -3.39 -38.18
C PRO A 358 -13.20 -3.38 -37.67
N GLU A 359 -13.63 -4.46 -37.04
CA GLU A 359 -14.95 -4.62 -36.44
C GLU A 359 -15.13 -3.88 -35.10
N SER A 360 -14.04 -3.36 -34.51
CA SER A 360 -14.08 -2.68 -33.22
C SER A 360 -14.34 -1.18 -33.34
N LEU A 361 -15.19 -0.66 -32.47
CA LEU A 361 -15.31 0.78 -32.26
C LEU A 361 -14.27 1.24 -31.25
N VAL A 362 -13.43 2.19 -31.65
CA VAL A 362 -12.28 2.66 -30.89
C VAL A 362 -12.37 4.16 -30.64
N ASP A 363 -12.18 4.60 -29.39
CA ASP A 363 -12.02 6.02 -29.04
C ASP A 363 -10.79 6.23 -28.14
N VAL A 364 -10.37 7.49 -27.99
CA VAL A 364 -9.13 7.86 -27.29
C VAL A 364 -9.42 8.81 -26.14
N ALA A 365 -8.78 8.61 -24.99
CA ALA A 365 -8.83 9.53 -23.86
C ALA A 365 -7.44 9.81 -23.28
N HIS A 366 -7.07 11.08 -23.10
CA HIS A 366 -5.77 11.46 -22.53
C HIS A 366 -5.83 12.71 -21.65
N GLY A 367 -4.85 12.86 -20.75
CA GLY A 367 -4.85 13.91 -19.73
C GLY A 367 -4.68 15.35 -20.23
N GLN A 368 -4.39 15.57 -21.52
CA GLN A 368 -4.37 16.91 -22.12
C GLN A 368 -5.75 17.37 -22.60
N MET A 369 -6.73 16.46 -22.68
CA MET A 369 -8.11 16.81 -23.00
C MET A 369 -8.71 17.63 -21.85
N SER A 370 -9.64 18.49 -22.18
CA SER A 370 -10.40 19.18 -21.15
C SER A 370 -11.19 18.16 -20.32
N ASN A 371 -11.42 18.48 -19.04
CA ASN A 371 -12.16 17.58 -18.17
C ASN A 371 -13.59 17.30 -18.70
N SER A 372 -14.20 18.26 -19.41
CA SER A 372 -15.53 18.06 -20.01
C SER A 372 -15.50 17.02 -21.14
N GLU A 373 -14.43 17.00 -21.94
CA GLU A 373 -14.28 16.02 -23.03
C GLU A 373 -14.01 14.62 -22.46
N LEU A 374 -13.14 14.52 -21.45
CA LEU A 374 -12.88 13.25 -20.77
C LEU A 374 -14.16 12.67 -20.18
N ASP A 375 -14.91 13.51 -19.46
CA ASP A 375 -16.16 13.13 -18.83
C ASP A 375 -17.20 12.61 -19.85
N ASP A 376 -17.34 13.26 -21.02
CA ASP A 376 -18.21 12.80 -22.11
C ASP A 376 -17.75 11.45 -22.70
N ILE A 377 -16.46 11.29 -22.97
CA ILE A 377 -15.90 10.05 -23.51
C ILE A 377 -16.16 8.89 -22.55
N PHE A 378 -15.92 9.08 -21.25
CA PHE A 378 -16.18 8.06 -20.25
C PHE A 378 -17.67 7.76 -20.11
N HIS A 379 -18.54 8.75 -20.21
CA HIS A 379 -19.99 8.54 -20.22
C HIS A 379 -20.43 7.69 -21.41
N ARG A 380 -19.98 8.04 -22.63
CA ARG A 380 -20.24 7.25 -23.85
C ARG A 380 -19.68 5.83 -23.73
N PHE A 381 -18.49 5.67 -23.14
CA PHE A 381 -17.91 4.35 -22.91
C PHE A 381 -18.75 3.51 -21.94
N LYS A 382 -19.19 4.08 -20.80
CA LYS A 382 -20.07 3.39 -19.82
C LYS A 382 -21.38 2.93 -20.45
N MET A 383 -21.92 3.68 -21.41
CA MET A 383 -23.15 3.36 -22.14
C MET A 383 -22.95 2.37 -23.30
N GLY A 384 -21.73 1.85 -23.51
CA GLY A 384 -21.43 0.91 -24.58
C GLY A 384 -21.30 1.53 -25.97
N GLY A 385 -21.04 2.84 -26.06
CA GLY A 385 -20.89 3.55 -27.34
C GLY A 385 -19.68 3.12 -28.18
N PHE A 386 -18.70 2.45 -27.56
CA PHE A 386 -17.54 1.87 -28.24
C PHE A 386 -16.93 0.70 -27.43
N ASN A 387 -16.15 -0.15 -28.10
CA ASN A 387 -15.62 -1.40 -27.53
C ASN A 387 -14.24 -1.22 -26.89
N VAL A 388 -13.38 -0.40 -27.49
CA VAL A 388 -11.99 -0.21 -27.06
C VAL A 388 -11.77 1.25 -26.69
N LEU A 389 -11.33 1.50 -25.46
CA LEU A 389 -10.84 2.81 -25.05
C LEU A 389 -9.31 2.79 -24.98
N ILE A 390 -8.68 3.55 -25.86
CA ILE A 390 -7.25 3.80 -25.80
C ILE A 390 -7.01 4.97 -24.86
N ALA A 391 -6.31 4.73 -23.75
CA ALA A 391 -6.09 5.75 -22.75
C ALA A 391 -4.64 5.86 -22.30
N THR A 392 -4.28 7.04 -21.80
CA THR A 392 -3.09 7.18 -20.95
C THR A 392 -3.40 6.71 -19.53
N THR A 393 -2.49 6.94 -18.57
CA THR A 393 -2.69 6.66 -17.14
C THR A 393 -3.90 7.36 -16.49
N ILE A 394 -4.71 8.11 -17.24
CA ILE A 394 -5.94 8.70 -16.72
C ILE A 394 -6.96 7.66 -16.21
N ILE A 395 -6.97 6.43 -16.75
CA ILE A 395 -7.85 5.35 -16.26
C ILE A 395 -7.46 4.88 -14.86
N GLU A 396 -6.25 5.23 -14.41
CA GLU A 396 -5.84 5.03 -13.03
C GLU A 396 -6.72 5.84 -12.06
N ASN A 397 -7.33 6.96 -12.49
CA ASN A 397 -8.05 7.93 -11.65
C ASN A 397 -9.47 7.52 -11.20
N GLY A 398 -9.68 6.23 -10.89
CA GLY A 398 -10.88 5.83 -10.17
C GLY A 398 -12.05 5.38 -11.04
N ILE A 399 -11.87 5.25 -12.35
CA ILE A 399 -13.00 4.96 -13.23
C ILE A 399 -13.36 3.47 -13.08
N ASP A 400 -14.58 3.22 -12.62
CA ASP A 400 -15.18 1.90 -12.52
C ASP A 400 -16.13 1.68 -13.69
N ILE A 401 -15.82 0.71 -14.54
CA ILE A 401 -16.70 0.31 -15.64
C ILE A 401 -16.89 -1.20 -15.52
N PRO A 402 -18.05 -1.65 -15.02
CA PRO A 402 -18.30 -3.06 -14.74
C PRO A 402 -18.12 -3.98 -15.96
N ASN A 403 -18.36 -3.44 -17.16
CA ASN A 403 -18.27 -4.19 -18.42
C ASN A 403 -16.85 -4.32 -18.97
N VAL A 404 -15.85 -3.68 -18.35
CA VAL A 404 -14.45 -3.79 -18.78
C VAL A 404 -13.75 -4.92 -18.05
N ASN A 405 -13.50 -6.01 -18.76
CA ASN A 405 -12.88 -7.21 -18.20
C ASN A 405 -11.50 -7.53 -18.79
N THR A 406 -11.05 -6.78 -19.80
CA THR A 406 -9.70 -6.92 -20.36
C THR A 406 -8.96 -5.59 -20.35
N ILE A 407 -7.74 -5.61 -19.83
CA ILE A 407 -6.79 -4.50 -19.95
C ILE A 407 -5.54 -4.95 -20.69
N ILE A 408 -5.11 -4.16 -21.67
CA ILE A 408 -3.89 -4.34 -22.43
C ILE A 408 -2.98 -3.15 -22.10
N ILE A 409 -1.83 -3.42 -21.50
CA ILE A 409 -0.84 -2.41 -21.13
C ILE A 409 0.31 -2.47 -22.12
N ASP A 410 0.36 -1.50 -23.03
CA ASP A 410 1.51 -1.29 -23.88
C ASP A 410 2.68 -0.72 -23.07
N ARG A 411 3.89 -1.15 -23.39
CA ARG A 411 5.13 -0.75 -22.70
C ARG A 411 5.05 -0.91 -21.17
N ALA A 412 4.57 -2.06 -20.70
CA ALA A 412 4.49 -2.39 -19.28
C ALA A 412 5.84 -2.23 -18.55
N ASP A 413 6.96 -2.37 -19.29
CA ASP A 413 8.34 -2.14 -18.83
C ASP A 413 8.59 -0.74 -18.25
N MET A 414 7.80 0.26 -18.66
CA MET A 414 7.98 1.65 -18.27
C MET A 414 7.23 2.03 -16.98
N TYR A 415 6.41 1.15 -16.43
CA TYR A 415 5.56 1.44 -15.28
C TYR A 415 6.15 0.91 -13.98
N GLY A 416 5.83 1.60 -12.87
CA GLY A 416 6.13 1.08 -11.55
C GLY A 416 5.16 -0.03 -11.12
N VAL A 417 5.55 -0.84 -10.13
CA VAL A 417 4.77 -2.01 -9.71
C VAL A 417 3.40 -1.61 -9.15
N SER A 418 3.33 -0.58 -8.31
CA SER A 418 2.05 -0.09 -7.79
C SER A 418 1.13 0.48 -8.87
N GLN A 419 1.68 1.10 -9.92
CA GLN A 419 0.87 1.63 -11.03
C GLN A 419 0.27 0.48 -11.82
N LEU A 420 1.08 -0.51 -12.21
CA LEU A 420 0.59 -1.70 -12.90
C LEU A 420 -0.44 -2.47 -12.06
N TYR A 421 -0.25 -2.55 -10.75
CA TYR A 421 -1.24 -3.15 -9.85
C TYR A 421 -2.57 -2.38 -9.84
N GLN A 422 -2.52 -1.05 -9.70
CA GLN A 422 -3.72 -0.22 -9.72
C GLN A 422 -4.45 -0.30 -11.06
N LEU A 423 -3.70 -0.32 -12.17
CA LEU A 423 -4.22 -0.48 -13.53
C LEU A 423 -4.86 -1.87 -13.71
N ARG A 424 -4.20 -2.93 -13.24
CA ARG A 424 -4.75 -4.29 -13.22
C ARG A 424 -6.06 -4.34 -12.45
N GLY A 425 -6.14 -3.72 -11.28
CA GLY A 425 -7.36 -3.64 -10.46
C GLY A 425 -8.51 -2.81 -11.08
N ARG A 426 -8.33 -2.22 -12.26
CA ARG A 426 -9.41 -1.55 -13.01
C ARG A 426 -10.32 -2.52 -13.77
N VAL A 427 -9.90 -3.77 -13.95
CA VAL A 427 -10.70 -4.82 -14.60
C VAL A 427 -11.07 -5.93 -13.63
N GLY A 428 -12.02 -6.78 -13.99
CA GLY A 428 -12.42 -7.93 -13.14
C GLY A 428 -13.26 -7.54 -11.93
N ARG A 429 -14.28 -6.71 -12.19
CA ARG A 429 -15.31 -6.31 -11.21
C ARG A 429 -16.64 -7.04 -11.40
N SER A 430 -16.78 -7.77 -12.51
CA SER A 430 -17.91 -8.66 -12.75
C SER A 430 -17.60 -10.08 -12.20
N ASP A 431 -18.60 -10.95 -12.26
CA ASP A 431 -18.49 -12.40 -12.02
C ASP A 431 -17.72 -13.14 -13.12
N ARG A 432 -17.24 -12.42 -14.15
CA ARG A 432 -16.52 -12.97 -15.29
C ARG A 432 -15.01 -12.89 -15.10
N GLN A 433 -14.33 -13.92 -15.60
CA GLN A 433 -12.87 -13.97 -15.66
C GLN A 433 -12.30 -12.76 -16.41
N ALA A 434 -11.42 -12.01 -15.75
CA ALA A 434 -10.75 -10.86 -16.32
C ALA A 434 -9.30 -11.15 -16.69
N TYR A 435 -8.79 -10.42 -17.67
CA TYR A 435 -7.46 -10.59 -18.25
C TYR A 435 -6.66 -9.29 -18.22
N ALA A 436 -5.40 -9.38 -17.84
CA ALA A 436 -4.44 -8.27 -17.88
C ALA A 436 -3.21 -8.67 -18.72
N TYR A 437 -3.06 -8.05 -19.88
CA TYR A 437 -1.91 -8.26 -20.77
C TYR A 437 -0.85 -7.19 -20.52
N LEU A 438 0.28 -7.59 -19.95
CA LEU A 438 1.44 -6.74 -19.69
C LEU A 438 2.45 -6.92 -20.82
N LEU A 439 2.40 -6.03 -21.82
CA LEU A 439 3.18 -6.16 -23.05
C LEU A 439 4.47 -5.35 -22.99
N TYR A 440 5.58 -5.96 -23.43
CA TYR A 440 6.88 -5.30 -23.55
C TYR A 440 7.43 -5.40 -24.99
N PRO A 441 8.32 -4.48 -25.42
CA PRO A 441 8.84 -4.52 -26.78
C PRO A 441 9.78 -5.73 -26.99
N GLY A 442 9.41 -6.65 -27.89
CA GLY A 442 10.21 -7.86 -28.17
C GLY A 442 11.61 -7.58 -28.76
N ASN A 443 11.80 -6.40 -29.36
CA ASN A 443 13.03 -6.03 -30.07
C ASN A 443 14.09 -5.40 -29.14
N LYS A 444 13.82 -5.31 -27.83
CA LYS A 444 14.74 -4.73 -26.84
C LYS A 444 14.93 -5.69 -25.68
N SER A 445 16.18 -5.87 -25.27
CA SER A 445 16.50 -6.55 -24.01
C SER A 445 15.96 -5.74 -22.84
N LEU A 446 15.06 -6.35 -22.05
CA LEU A 446 14.59 -5.76 -20.80
C LEU A 446 15.72 -5.71 -19.77
N SER A 447 15.71 -4.71 -18.90
CA SER A 447 16.59 -4.72 -17.73
C SER A 447 16.14 -5.83 -16.77
N GLU A 448 17.08 -6.43 -16.04
CA GLU A 448 16.79 -7.46 -15.04
C GLU A 448 15.78 -6.96 -13.99
N VAL A 449 15.81 -5.66 -13.68
CA VAL A 449 14.88 -5.00 -12.77
C VAL A 449 13.47 -4.90 -13.36
N ALA A 450 13.33 -4.54 -14.64
CA ALA A 450 12.02 -4.48 -15.30
C ALA A 450 11.41 -5.89 -15.41
N MET A 451 12.22 -6.90 -15.70
CA MET A 451 11.75 -8.28 -15.76
C MET A 451 11.28 -8.78 -14.38
N LYS A 452 12.07 -8.54 -13.32
CA LYS A 452 11.67 -8.86 -11.94
C LYS A 452 10.39 -8.12 -11.53
N ARG A 453 10.20 -6.86 -11.92
CA ARG A 453 8.97 -6.10 -11.65
C ARG A 453 7.75 -6.76 -12.30
N LEU A 454 7.85 -7.12 -13.58
CA LEU A 454 6.75 -7.76 -14.31
C LEU A 454 6.46 -9.17 -13.75
N GLN A 455 7.50 -9.94 -13.41
CA GLN A 455 7.36 -11.23 -12.73
C GLN A 455 6.66 -11.10 -11.39
N VAL A 456 7.06 -10.15 -10.55
CA VAL A 456 6.40 -9.88 -9.25
C VAL A 456 4.88 -9.69 -9.43
N ILE A 457 4.44 -8.95 -10.45
CA ILE A 457 3.00 -8.75 -10.69
C ILE A 457 2.31 -10.03 -11.17
N SER A 458 3.01 -10.84 -11.98
CA SER A 458 2.52 -12.14 -12.43
C SER A 458 2.46 -13.18 -11.31
N ASP A 459 3.41 -13.15 -10.37
CA ASP A 459 3.50 -14.10 -9.26
C ASP A 459 2.49 -13.77 -8.15
N PHE A 460 2.14 -12.48 -8.01
CA PHE A 460 1.09 -12.00 -7.10
C PHE A 460 -0.29 -11.94 -7.81
N THR A 461 -0.76 -13.10 -8.26
CA THR A 461 -2.12 -13.30 -8.82
C THR A 461 -3.21 -13.36 -7.76
N GLU A 462 -2.86 -13.61 -6.49
CA GLU A 462 -3.83 -13.68 -5.39
C GLU A 462 -4.43 -12.30 -5.06
N LEU A 463 -5.76 -12.30 -4.90
CA LEU A 463 -6.54 -11.20 -4.35
C LEU A 463 -6.04 -10.92 -2.92
N GLY A 464 -5.60 -9.68 -2.65
CA GLY A 464 -5.10 -9.25 -1.32
C GLY A 464 -3.60 -8.93 -1.31
N SER A 465 -2.92 -9.12 -2.45
CA SER A 465 -1.51 -8.82 -2.64
C SER A 465 -1.16 -7.32 -2.68
N GLY A 466 -2.14 -6.42 -2.77
CA GLY A 466 -1.92 -4.96 -2.85
C GLY A 466 -1.10 -4.36 -1.71
N PHE A 467 -1.20 -4.92 -0.50
CA PHE A 467 -0.36 -4.55 0.64
C PHE A 467 1.09 -5.00 0.45
N LYS A 468 1.31 -6.28 0.11
CA LYS A 468 2.65 -6.85 -0.16
C LYS A 468 3.32 -6.14 -1.33
N ILE A 469 2.53 -5.73 -2.32
CA ILE A 469 2.97 -5.00 -3.51
C ILE A 469 3.29 -3.54 -3.18
N ALA A 470 2.52 -2.87 -2.32
CA ALA A 470 2.88 -1.53 -1.87
C ALA A 470 4.19 -1.54 -1.05
N MET A 471 4.39 -2.58 -0.21
CA MET A 471 5.65 -2.82 0.49
C MET A 471 6.80 -3.06 -0.49
N LYS A 472 6.62 -3.93 -1.49
CA LYS A 472 7.63 -4.18 -2.52
C LYS A 472 7.88 -2.98 -3.43
N ASP A 473 6.87 -2.19 -3.78
CA ASP A 473 7.02 -0.97 -4.59
C ASP A 473 7.74 0.12 -3.78
N MET A 474 7.52 0.20 -2.46
CA MET A 474 8.32 1.02 -1.56
C MET A 474 9.78 0.54 -1.48
N GLU A 475 9.99 -0.78 -1.36
CA GLU A 475 11.33 -1.39 -1.42
C GLU A 475 12.03 -1.14 -2.77
N ILE A 476 11.28 -1.13 -3.88
CA ILE A 476 11.83 -1.00 -5.24
C ILE A 476 12.09 0.46 -5.60
N ARG A 477 11.21 1.41 -5.23
CA ARG A 477 11.37 2.84 -5.54
C ARG A 477 12.29 3.57 -4.57
N GLY A 478 12.59 2.97 -3.42
CA GLY A 478 13.28 3.63 -2.32
C GLY A 478 12.37 4.63 -1.60
N ALA A 479 12.58 4.76 -0.29
CA ALA A 479 11.73 5.56 0.61
C ALA A 479 11.87 7.09 0.46
N GLY A 480 12.61 7.56 -0.56
CA GLY A 480 13.05 8.94 -0.67
C GLY A 480 11.92 9.99 -0.72
N ASN A 481 10.76 9.67 -1.29
CA ASN A 481 9.65 10.63 -1.42
C ASN A 481 8.70 10.69 -0.21
N LEU A 482 8.93 9.90 0.84
CA LEU A 482 7.92 9.63 1.86
C LEU A 482 7.73 10.74 2.90
N LEU A 483 8.75 11.59 3.13
CA LEU A 483 8.71 12.54 4.24
C LEU A 483 8.98 14.01 3.83
N GLY A 484 9.03 14.28 2.51
CA GLY A 484 9.30 15.59 1.94
C GLY A 484 10.55 15.56 1.06
N LYS A 485 10.66 16.48 0.09
CA LYS A 485 11.79 16.53 -0.85
C LYS A 485 13.15 16.58 -0.15
N ASP A 486 13.22 17.19 1.03
CA ASP A 486 14.46 17.41 1.79
C ASP A 486 14.98 16.17 2.53
N GLN A 487 14.17 15.11 2.68
CA GLN A 487 14.50 13.96 3.55
C GLN A 487 14.91 12.70 2.79
N SER A 488 14.82 12.73 1.45
CA SER A 488 15.19 11.62 0.59
C SER A 488 16.64 11.18 0.78
N GLY A 489 17.56 12.16 0.86
CA GLY A 489 18.99 11.92 1.01
C GLY A 489 19.39 11.23 2.32
N ASP A 490 18.68 11.49 3.41
CA ASP A 490 19.01 10.95 4.73
C ASP A 490 18.68 9.44 4.81
N VAL A 491 17.57 9.01 4.21
CA VAL A 491 17.18 7.59 4.16
C VAL A 491 18.18 6.77 3.34
N TYR A 492 18.60 7.27 2.17
CA TYR A 492 19.61 6.60 1.36
C TYR A 492 20.98 6.57 2.04
N SER A 493 21.26 7.50 2.96
CA SER A 493 22.56 7.56 3.63
C SER A 493 22.78 6.46 4.67
N VAL A 494 21.71 5.91 5.26
CA VAL A 494 21.79 4.86 6.29
C VAL A 494 21.05 3.57 5.94
N GLY A 495 20.27 3.57 4.86
CA GLY A 495 19.40 2.46 4.49
C GLY A 495 18.03 2.54 5.16
N PHE A 496 17.02 2.04 4.45
CA PHE A 496 15.62 2.19 4.83
C PHE A 496 15.27 1.48 6.15
N ASP A 497 15.67 0.21 6.30
CA ASP A 497 15.32 -0.59 7.49
C ASP A 497 15.89 0.04 8.78
N LEU A 498 17.14 0.53 8.73
CA LEU A 498 17.78 1.19 9.87
C LEU A 498 17.09 2.54 10.17
N TYR A 499 16.69 3.28 9.15
CA TYR A 499 15.93 4.52 9.32
C TYR A 499 14.61 4.27 10.07
N VAL A 500 13.85 3.25 9.67
CA VAL A 500 12.59 2.85 10.34
C VAL A 500 12.85 2.46 11.79
N LYS A 501 13.90 1.66 12.04
CA LYS A 501 14.29 1.27 13.40
C LYS A 501 14.56 2.50 14.29
N LEU A 502 15.34 3.46 13.81
CA LEU A 502 15.64 4.70 14.54
C LEU A 502 14.38 5.52 14.82
N LEU A 503 13.42 5.55 13.89
CA LEU A 503 12.17 6.30 14.04
C LEU A 503 11.25 5.67 15.07
N ASN A 504 11.13 4.33 15.06
CA ASN A 504 10.39 3.61 16.10
C ASN A 504 11.00 3.88 17.49
N GLU A 505 12.34 3.78 17.62
CA GLU A 505 13.04 4.08 18.88
C GLU A 505 12.79 5.52 19.36
N ALA A 506 12.85 6.51 18.46
CA ALA A 506 12.60 7.91 18.80
C ALA A 506 11.16 8.14 19.27
N VAL A 507 10.16 7.57 18.58
CA VAL A 507 8.75 7.68 18.97
C VAL A 507 8.49 7.01 20.32
N HIS A 508 9.05 5.84 20.58
CA HIS A 508 8.94 5.16 21.87
C HIS A 508 9.56 5.98 23.01
N LYS A 509 10.78 6.52 22.81
CA LYS A 509 11.46 7.35 23.81
C LYS A 509 10.67 8.62 24.16
N LEU A 510 10.08 9.27 23.16
CA LEU A 510 9.34 10.51 23.35
C LEU A 510 7.89 10.30 23.85
N SER A 511 7.24 9.18 23.51
CA SER A 511 5.86 8.88 23.93
C SER A 511 5.72 8.47 25.40
N LYS A 512 6.84 8.29 26.13
CA LYS A 512 6.88 7.84 27.54
C LYS A 512 6.08 6.55 27.78
N ASP A 513 6.03 5.67 26.78
CA ASP A 513 5.37 4.38 26.93
C ASP A 513 6.18 3.52 27.91
N LYS A 514 5.67 3.38 29.14
CA LYS A 514 6.32 2.63 30.22
C LYS A 514 6.43 1.12 29.93
N SER A 515 5.80 0.64 28.86
CA SER A 515 5.86 -0.76 28.42
C SER A 515 7.08 -1.08 27.56
N TYR A 516 7.81 -0.07 27.06
CA TYR A 516 9.01 -0.30 26.26
C TYR A 516 10.21 -0.61 27.15
N VAL A 517 10.56 -1.90 27.23
CA VAL A 517 11.86 -2.35 27.72
C VAL A 517 12.81 -2.31 26.53
N GLU A 518 13.86 -1.49 26.59
CA GLU A 518 14.92 -1.50 25.59
C GLU A 518 15.45 -2.93 25.52
N ALA A 519 15.32 -3.59 24.37
CA ALA A 519 15.68 -4.99 24.23
C ALA A 519 17.17 -5.14 24.54
N SER A 520 17.49 -5.65 25.72
CA SER A 520 18.87 -5.92 26.11
C SER A 520 19.43 -6.94 25.11
N GLU A 521 20.47 -6.55 24.37
CA GLU A 521 21.21 -7.49 23.54
C GLU A 521 21.94 -8.46 24.48
N VAL A 522 21.45 -9.70 24.53
CA VAL A 522 22.13 -10.77 25.27
C VAL A 522 23.36 -11.15 24.46
N LEU A 523 24.53 -10.69 24.90
CA LEU A 523 25.81 -11.09 24.33
C LEU A 523 26.18 -12.46 24.91
N MET A 524 26.13 -13.50 24.06
CA MET A 524 26.47 -14.87 24.44
C MET A 524 27.79 -15.25 23.78
N GLU A 525 28.85 -15.36 24.57
CA GLU A 525 30.13 -15.92 24.12
C GLU A 525 30.20 -17.38 24.55
N MET A 526 29.95 -18.29 23.61
CA MET A 526 29.96 -19.74 23.85
C MET A 526 30.79 -20.44 22.79
N GLU A 527 31.39 -21.57 23.15
CA GLU A 527 31.99 -22.53 22.22
C GLU A 527 30.93 -23.53 21.76
N TYR A 528 30.76 -23.67 20.45
CA TYR A 528 29.79 -24.57 19.82
C TYR A 528 30.09 -24.69 18.31
N THR A 529 29.59 -25.77 17.73
CA THR A 529 29.46 -25.97 16.28
C THR A 529 27.99 -25.79 15.92
N GLY A 530 27.70 -24.90 14.98
CA GLY A 530 26.32 -24.56 14.62
C GLY A 530 26.26 -23.96 13.22
N PHE A 531 25.57 -24.64 12.33
CA PHE A 531 25.34 -24.23 10.95
C PHE A 531 24.19 -25.03 10.35
N ILE A 532 23.70 -24.59 9.18
CA ILE A 532 22.72 -25.31 8.37
C ILE A 532 23.47 -26.07 7.27
N PRO A 533 23.55 -27.42 7.33
CA PRO A 533 24.22 -28.23 6.33
C PRO A 533 23.60 -28.04 4.94
N ASP A 534 24.43 -28.11 3.87
CA ASP A 534 23.94 -28.10 2.49
C ASP A 534 23.08 -29.33 2.17
N SER A 535 23.29 -30.44 2.87
CA SER A 535 22.46 -31.64 2.81
C SER A 535 21.05 -31.44 3.37
N TYR A 536 20.85 -30.45 4.23
CA TYR A 536 19.55 -30.14 4.82
C TYR A 536 18.83 -29.02 4.05
N ILE A 537 19.53 -27.91 3.79
CA ILE A 537 18.99 -26.81 2.97
C ILE A 537 20.01 -26.45 1.89
N VAL A 538 19.72 -26.86 0.65
CA VAL A 538 20.58 -26.63 -0.53
C VAL A 538 20.54 -25.17 -0.99
N ASN A 539 19.35 -24.55 -1.01
CA ASN A 539 19.18 -23.20 -1.55
C ASN A 539 19.73 -22.14 -0.57
N PRO A 540 20.75 -21.35 -0.96
CA PRO A 540 21.35 -20.33 -0.08
C PRO A 540 20.39 -19.22 0.36
N GLN A 541 19.40 -18.88 -0.47
CA GLN A 541 18.39 -17.86 -0.14
C GLN A 541 17.48 -18.34 0.99
N ILE A 542 17.01 -19.59 0.88
CA ILE A 542 16.19 -20.24 1.92
C ILE A 542 17.01 -20.41 3.19
N LYS A 543 18.28 -20.80 3.07
CA LYS A 543 19.19 -20.94 4.22
C LYS A 543 19.33 -19.61 4.99
N MET A 544 19.55 -18.50 4.28
CA MET A 544 19.61 -17.17 4.88
C MET A 544 18.28 -16.76 5.54
N GLU A 545 17.14 -17.10 4.93
CA GLU A 545 15.82 -16.85 5.51
C GLU A 545 15.66 -17.56 6.85
N ILE A 546 16.01 -18.85 6.91
CA ILE A 546 15.95 -19.65 8.13
C ILE A 546 16.90 -19.10 9.19
N TYR A 547 18.14 -18.74 8.84
CA TYR A 547 19.06 -18.11 9.77
C TYR A 547 18.48 -16.82 10.38
N LYS A 548 17.86 -15.97 9.55
CA LYS A 548 17.16 -14.78 10.04
C LYS A 548 16.00 -15.13 10.97
N LYS A 549 15.18 -16.13 10.63
CA LYS A 549 14.08 -16.58 11.50
C LYS A 549 14.61 -17.01 12.87
N ILE A 550 15.61 -17.91 12.91
CA ILE A 550 16.22 -18.39 14.16
C ILE A 550 16.83 -17.23 14.97
N ALA A 551 17.54 -16.31 14.31
CA ALA A 551 18.12 -15.15 14.98
C ALA A 551 17.06 -14.18 15.52
N SER A 552 15.88 -14.10 14.90
CA SER A 552 14.81 -13.17 15.29
C SER A 552 13.89 -13.68 16.39
N VAL A 553 13.94 -14.96 16.76
CA VAL A 553 13.08 -15.55 17.79
C VAL A 553 13.26 -14.84 19.14
N VAL A 554 12.15 -14.36 19.70
CA VAL A 554 12.10 -13.70 21.01
C VAL A 554 11.23 -14.47 21.99
N THR A 555 10.25 -15.23 21.51
CA THR A 555 9.29 -15.95 22.35
C THR A 555 9.30 -17.45 22.11
N GLU A 556 8.81 -18.19 23.10
CA GLU A 556 8.70 -19.65 23.05
C GLU A 556 7.67 -20.12 22.00
N SER A 557 6.62 -19.33 21.76
CA SER A 557 5.65 -19.61 20.69
C SER A 557 6.28 -19.45 19.30
N GLU A 558 7.09 -18.42 19.09
CA GLU A 558 7.83 -18.23 17.83
C GLU A 558 8.84 -19.36 17.62
N PHE A 559 9.54 -19.77 18.68
CA PHE A 559 10.47 -20.90 18.64
C PHE A 559 9.78 -22.17 18.15
N ASN A 560 8.65 -22.53 18.75
CA ASN A 560 7.88 -23.72 18.37
C ASN A 560 7.35 -23.63 16.94
N SER A 561 6.98 -22.43 16.47
CA SER A 561 6.57 -22.20 15.09
C SER A 561 7.72 -22.44 14.11
N VAL A 562 8.93 -21.94 14.41
CA VAL A 562 10.11 -22.14 13.56
C VAL A 562 10.52 -23.61 13.55
N LEU A 563 10.49 -24.28 14.70
CA LEU A 563 10.80 -25.70 14.81
C LEU A 563 9.82 -26.55 13.99
N SER A 564 8.51 -26.28 14.09
CA SER A 564 7.48 -26.98 13.31
C SER A 564 7.66 -26.74 11.81
N GLU A 565 7.95 -25.50 11.40
CA GLU A 565 8.22 -25.16 10.00
C GLU A 565 9.44 -25.91 9.45
N LEU A 566 10.52 -26.01 10.23
CA LEU A 566 11.72 -26.73 9.82
C LEU A 566 11.45 -28.21 9.58
N ILE A 567 10.70 -28.84 10.49
CA ILE A 567 10.34 -30.25 10.40
C ILE A 567 9.41 -30.52 9.22
N ASP A 568 8.39 -29.68 9.02
CA ASP A 568 7.42 -29.83 7.95
C ASP A 568 8.05 -29.64 6.56
N ARG A 569 8.94 -28.64 6.42
CA ARG A 569 9.54 -28.31 5.12
C ARG A 569 10.76 -29.13 4.75
N PHE A 570 11.59 -29.51 5.72
CA PHE A 570 12.92 -30.08 5.47
C PHE A 570 13.15 -31.43 6.16
N GLY A 571 12.21 -31.89 7.00
CA GLY A 571 12.29 -33.16 7.70
C GLY A 571 13.09 -33.10 9.01
N PRO A 572 13.70 -34.20 9.46
CA PRO A 572 14.36 -34.26 10.76
C PRO A 572 15.54 -33.30 10.86
N ILE A 573 15.61 -32.56 11.97
CA ILE A 573 16.60 -31.50 12.22
C ILE A 573 17.99 -32.12 12.52
N PRO A 574 19.05 -31.75 11.78
CA PRO A 574 20.42 -32.18 12.06
C PRO A 574 20.96 -31.61 13.38
N ASP A 575 21.97 -32.27 13.97
CA ASP A 575 22.59 -31.84 15.23
C ASP A 575 23.18 -30.42 15.17
N GLU A 576 23.72 -30.03 14.02
CA GLU A 576 24.31 -28.70 13.82
C GLU A 576 23.25 -27.60 13.77
N VAL A 577 22.05 -27.91 13.28
CA VAL A 577 20.89 -27.00 13.28
C VAL A 577 20.25 -26.97 14.66
N SER A 578 20.17 -28.12 15.33
CA SER A 578 19.71 -28.23 16.73
C SER A 578 20.53 -27.33 17.64
N SER A 579 21.86 -27.29 17.45
CA SER A 579 22.75 -26.41 18.21
C SER A 579 22.41 -24.92 18.05
N LEU A 580 22.04 -24.48 16.85
CA LEU A 580 21.59 -23.10 16.60
C LEU A 580 20.24 -22.80 17.26
N LEU A 581 19.32 -23.77 17.27
CA LEU A 581 18.04 -23.64 17.95
C LEU A 581 18.22 -23.55 19.47
N SER A 582 19.11 -24.36 20.05
CA SER A 582 19.45 -24.28 21.47
C SER A 582 19.99 -22.90 21.86
N LEU A 583 20.80 -22.25 21.00
CA LEU A 583 21.22 -20.86 21.25
C LEU A 583 20.05 -19.88 21.25
N ALA A 584 19.08 -20.06 20.36
CA ALA A 584 17.88 -19.24 20.36
C ALA A 584 17.06 -19.45 21.65
N GLU A 585 16.94 -20.68 22.13
CA GLU A 585 16.27 -21.02 23.38
C GLU A 585 16.97 -20.41 24.61
N ILE A 586 18.30 -20.54 24.71
CA ILE A 586 19.10 -19.93 25.79
C ILE A 586 18.89 -18.41 25.80
N ARG A 587 18.87 -17.77 24.63
CA ARG A 587 18.63 -16.33 24.51
C ARG A 587 17.24 -15.91 25.01
N ILE A 588 16.20 -16.73 24.78
CA ILE A 588 14.86 -16.51 25.33
C ILE A 588 14.91 -16.57 26.87
N ILE A 589 15.61 -17.57 27.42
CA ILE A 589 15.77 -17.72 28.87
C ILE A 589 16.52 -16.53 29.47
N CYS A 590 17.66 -16.13 28.89
CA CYS A 590 18.43 -14.97 29.35
C CYS A 590 17.59 -13.69 29.33
N ARG A 591 16.74 -13.50 28.31
CA ARG A 591 15.82 -12.35 28.26
C ARG A 591 14.69 -12.39 29.27
N LYS A 592 14.24 -13.58 29.69
CA LYS A 592 13.23 -13.72 30.78
C LYS A 592 13.84 -13.46 32.16
N LEU A 593 15.15 -13.67 32.31
CA LEU A 593 15.89 -13.52 33.58
C LEU A 593 16.47 -12.11 33.79
N ASN A 594 16.74 -11.38 32.71
CA ASN A 594 17.03 -9.94 32.71
C ASN A 594 15.73 -9.13 32.78
#